data_AF-A0A8T6TX43-F1
#
_entry.id   AF-A0A8T6TX43-F1
#
_cell.length_a   1.000
_cell.length_b   1.000
_cell.length_c   1.000
_cell.angle_alpha   90.00
_cell.angle_beta   90.00
_cell.angle_gamma   90.00
#
_symmetry.space_group_name_H-M   'P 1'
#
loop_
_entity.id
_entity.type
_entity.pdbx_description
1 polymer ?
#
loop_
_entity_poly.entity_id
_entity_poly.type
_entity_poly.pdbx_seq_one_letter_code
_entity_poly.pdbx_strand_id
1 'polypeptide(L)'
;MLFSTSNVAAQESEGEFSEEFVEYIMGYVDNIKHLLEQAKEEYANGNVDKAHSLATEAYIDNYEFIEWELAQYDEELIEEVEWMMREELRSMIKEGAPVSDVNAKIDTILIKMDSIAAIVPEFGIFTILILVIGILGAVVVSSKNSKIIPRC
;
A
#
# COMPACT_ATOMS: atom_id res chain seq x y z
N MET A 1 37.17 -10.89 -38.20
CA MET A 1 37.39 -10.22 -36.90
C MET A 1 36.02 -9.95 -36.31
N LEU A 2 35.87 -10.31 -35.04
CA LEU A 2 34.61 -10.49 -34.32
C LEU A 2 33.98 -9.12 -34.00
N PHE A 3 32.70 -8.95 -34.35
CA PHE A 3 31.89 -7.88 -33.78
C PHE A 3 31.57 -8.26 -32.33
N SER A 4 32.23 -7.56 -31.40
CA SER A 4 31.99 -7.72 -29.97
C SER A 4 30.64 -7.10 -29.62
N THR A 5 29.66 -7.96 -29.35
CA THR A 5 28.44 -7.60 -28.62
C THR A 5 28.79 -7.36 -27.16
N SER A 6 28.55 -6.15 -26.67
CA SER A 6 28.56 -5.80 -25.24
C SER A 6 27.61 -4.62 -25.09
N ASN A 7 26.62 -4.57 -24.21
CA ASN A 7 26.21 -5.45 -23.14
C ASN A 7 24.79 -4.98 -22.80
N VAL A 8 23.75 -5.71 -23.22
CA VAL A 8 22.41 -5.55 -22.63
C VAL A 8 22.46 -6.36 -21.35
N ALA A 9 22.96 -5.73 -20.28
CA ALA A 9 22.78 -6.22 -18.92
C ALA A 9 21.67 -5.33 -18.35
N ALA A 10 20.43 -5.80 -18.47
CA ALA A 10 19.76 -6.46 -17.35
C ALA A 10 19.60 -5.44 -16.22
N GLN A 11 18.54 -4.64 -16.34
CA GLN A 11 17.98 -3.89 -15.24
C GLN A 11 17.49 -4.94 -14.23
N GLU A 12 18.27 -5.14 -13.18
CA GLU A 12 17.87 -5.89 -12.00
C GLU A 12 16.75 -5.10 -11.32
N SER A 13 15.49 -5.34 -11.71
CA SER A 13 14.32 -4.93 -10.94
C SER A 13 13.98 -6.06 -9.97
N GLU A 14 14.87 -6.31 -9.01
CA GLU A 14 14.49 -7.14 -7.87
C GLU A 14 13.60 -6.29 -6.92
N GLY A 15 12.32 -6.62 -6.85
CA GLY A 15 11.46 -6.27 -5.72
C GLY A 15 10.89 -4.85 -5.67
N GLU A 16 10.59 -4.22 -6.81
CA GLU A 16 9.94 -2.91 -6.85
C GLU A 16 8.57 -3.01 -7.56
N PHE A 17 7.49 -2.71 -6.85
CA PHE A 17 6.15 -2.55 -7.45
C PHE A 17 6.21 -1.47 -8.54
N SER A 18 5.44 -1.60 -9.63
CA SER A 18 5.38 -0.51 -10.61
C SER A 18 4.64 0.70 -10.02
N GLU A 19 5.02 1.91 -10.43
CA GLU A 19 4.31 3.14 -10.02
C GLU A 19 2.80 3.06 -10.32
N GLU A 20 2.45 2.51 -11.48
CA GLU A 20 1.06 2.28 -11.90
C GLU A 20 0.32 1.32 -10.96
N PHE A 21 0.98 0.25 -10.49
CA PHE A 21 0.36 -0.69 -9.55
C PHE A 21 0.16 -0.05 -8.17
N VAL A 22 1.14 0.73 -7.68
CA VAL A 22 0.99 1.45 -6.42
C VAL A 22 -0.15 2.46 -6.51
N GLU A 23 -0.21 3.26 -7.58
CA GLU A 23 -1.30 4.21 -7.80
C GLU A 23 -2.67 3.52 -7.87
N TYR A 24 -2.75 2.37 -8.55
CA TYR A 24 -3.96 1.55 -8.62
C TYR A 24 -4.42 1.10 -7.22
N ILE A 25 -3.54 0.46 -6.43
CA ILE A 25 -3.90 -0.03 -5.09
C ILE A 25 -4.26 1.13 -4.15
N MET A 26 -3.43 2.17 -4.11
CA MET A 26 -3.65 3.31 -3.21
C MET A 26 -4.94 4.06 -3.55
N GLY A 27 -5.31 4.16 -4.83
CA GLY A 27 -6.59 4.75 -5.24
C GLY A 27 -7.80 4.02 -4.66
N TYR A 28 -7.77 2.68 -4.66
CA TYR A 28 -8.82 1.88 -4.03
C TYR A 28 -8.80 2.01 -2.50
N VAL A 29 -7.63 1.92 -1.86
CA VAL A 29 -7.49 2.06 -0.41
C VAL A 29 -8.04 3.40 0.08
N ASP A 30 -7.70 4.50 -0.60
CA ASP A 30 -8.18 5.84 -0.24
C ASP A 30 -9.70 5.97 -0.41
N ASN A 31 -10.25 5.42 -1.50
CA ASN A 31 -11.70 5.45 -1.71
C ASN A 31 -12.45 4.59 -0.69
N ILE A 32 -11.92 3.42 -0.32
CA ILE A 32 -12.49 2.56 0.74
C ILE A 32 -12.55 3.34 2.06
N LYS A 33 -11.45 3.98 2.47
CA LYS A 33 -11.39 4.77 3.70
C LYS A 33 -12.41 5.91 3.66
N HIS A 34 -12.54 6.60 2.53
CA HIS A 34 -13.52 7.67 2.34
C HIS A 34 -14.97 7.20 2.46
N LEU A 35 -15.31 6.06 1.84
CA LEU A 35 -16.66 5.47 1.89
C LEU A 35 -17.00 4.98 3.30
N LEU A 36 -16.04 4.39 4.01
CA LEU A 36 -16.23 3.91 5.38
C LEU A 36 -16.46 5.05 6.38
N GLU A 37 -15.73 6.16 6.25
CA GLU A 37 -15.99 7.36 7.08
C GLU A 37 -17.37 7.95 6.80
N GLN A 38 -17.80 8.01 5.54
CA GLN A 38 -19.18 8.42 5.22
C GLN A 38 -20.22 7.45 5.78
N ALA A 39 -19.96 6.14 5.72
CA ALA A 39 -20.88 5.14 6.28
C ALA A 39 -21.06 5.34 7.80
N LYS A 40 -19.97 5.67 8.50
CA LYS A 40 -19.94 6.00 9.92
C LYS A 40 -20.80 7.22 10.25
N GLU A 41 -20.66 8.30 9.49
CA GLU A 41 -21.47 9.52 9.63
C GLU A 41 -22.96 9.25 9.37
N GLU A 42 -23.27 8.57 8.26
CA GLU A 42 -24.64 8.25 7.87
C GLU A 42 -25.32 7.33 8.89
N TYR A 43 -24.60 6.33 9.41
CA TYR A 43 -25.13 5.43 10.43
C TYR A 43 -25.42 6.15 11.75
N ALA A 44 -24.52 7.04 12.19
CA ALA A 44 -24.71 7.86 13.38
C ALA A 44 -25.92 8.80 13.26
N ASN A 45 -26.23 9.25 12.04
CA ASN A 45 -27.41 10.06 11.74
C ASN A 45 -28.71 9.25 11.60
N GLY A 46 -28.65 7.92 11.73
CA GLY A 46 -29.80 7.01 11.59
C GLY A 46 -30.13 6.64 10.15
N ASN A 47 -29.30 7.00 9.18
CA ASN A 47 -29.50 6.70 7.75
C ASN A 47 -28.98 5.30 7.40
N VAL A 48 -29.59 4.26 7.99
CA VAL A 48 -29.12 2.87 7.92
C VAL A 48 -28.95 2.36 6.49
N ASP A 49 -29.93 2.58 5.61
CA ASP A 49 -29.87 2.11 4.21
C ASP A 49 -28.70 2.75 3.45
N LYS A 50 -28.45 4.05 3.69
CA LYS A 50 -27.35 4.77 3.05
C LYS A 50 -26.00 4.29 3.58
N ALA A 51 -25.86 4.11 4.89
CA ALA A 51 -24.66 3.54 5.50
C ALA A 51 -24.36 2.13 4.97
N HIS A 52 -25.39 1.28 4.86
CA HIS A 52 -25.24 -0.08 4.32
C HIS A 52 -24.82 -0.05 2.84
N SER A 53 -25.38 0.86 2.04
CA SER A 53 -24.98 1.04 0.64
C SER A 53 -23.52 1.46 0.53
N LEU A 54 -23.06 2.41 1.34
CA LEU A 54 -21.66 2.87 1.36
C LEU A 54 -20.71 1.76 1.80
N ALA A 55 -21.04 0.99 2.84
CA ALA A 55 -20.25 -0.15 3.27
C ALA A 55 -20.22 -1.28 2.21
N THR A 56 -21.31 -1.44 1.45
CA THR A 56 -21.35 -2.40 0.33
C THR A 56 -20.48 -1.95 -0.84
N GLU A 57 -20.52 -0.66 -1.19
CA GLU A 57 -19.68 -0.06 -2.23
C GLU A 57 -18.19 -0.13 -1.86
N ALA A 58 -17.85 0.13 -0.59
CA ALA A 58 -16.48 -0.01 -0.10
C ALA A 58 -15.94 -1.45 -0.25
N TYR A 59 -16.80 -2.46 -0.10
CA TYR A 59 -16.41 -3.85 -0.27
C TYR A 59 -16.43 -4.30 -1.74
N ILE A 60 -17.62 -4.38 -2.33
CA ILE A 60 -17.85 -4.99 -3.65
C ILE A 60 -17.19 -4.17 -4.76
N ASP A 61 -17.37 -2.85 -4.72
CA ASP A 61 -16.94 -2.00 -5.82
C ASP A 61 -15.49 -1.51 -5.66
N ASN A 62 -14.82 -1.87 -4.55
CA ASN A 62 -13.47 -1.43 -4.26
C ASN A 62 -12.55 -2.52 -3.69
N TYR A 63 -12.82 -3.05 -2.50
CA TYR A 63 -11.92 -4.02 -1.86
C TYR A 63 -11.73 -5.30 -2.70
N GLU A 64 -12.80 -5.83 -3.29
CA GLU A 64 -12.76 -7.03 -4.13
C GLU A 64 -11.82 -6.88 -5.35
N PHE A 65 -11.58 -5.66 -5.84
CA PHE A 65 -10.70 -5.37 -6.98
C PHE A 65 -9.20 -5.41 -6.67
N ILE A 66 -8.83 -5.45 -5.39
CA ILE A 66 -7.43 -5.46 -4.95
C ILE A 66 -7.09 -6.70 -4.11
N GLU A 67 -8.09 -7.48 -3.72
CA GLU A 67 -7.94 -8.64 -2.84
C GLU A 67 -6.98 -9.69 -3.42
N TRP A 68 -7.23 -10.12 -4.67
CA TRP A 68 -6.44 -11.16 -5.31
C TRP A 68 -4.98 -10.73 -5.52
N GLU A 69 -4.76 -9.49 -5.90
CA GLU A 69 -3.44 -8.91 -6.13
C GLU A 69 -2.62 -8.82 -4.83
N LEU A 70 -3.30 -8.60 -3.69
CA LEU A 70 -2.66 -8.40 -2.40
C LEU A 70 -2.51 -9.68 -1.57
N ALA A 71 -3.37 -10.68 -1.79
CA ALA A 71 -3.35 -11.95 -1.04
C ALA A 71 -2.01 -12.71 -1.13
N GLN A 72 -1.27 -12.56 -2.23
CA GLN A 72 0.06 -13.17 -2.37
C GLN A 72 1.13 -12.57 -1.44
N TYR A 73 0.88 -11.41 -0.85
CA TYR A 73 1.80 -10.71 0.05
C TYR A 73 1.44 -10.89 1.52
N ASP A 74 0.16 -10.85 1.85
CA ASP A 74 -0.35 -11.06 3.21
C ASP A 74 -1.78 -11.64 3.18
N GLU A 75 -1.89 -12.94 2.89
CA GLU A 75 -3.17 -13.66 2.79
C GLU A 75 -4.01 -13.52 4.07
N GLU A 76 -3.39 -13.65 5.25
CA GLU A 76 -4.09 -13.57 6.54
C GLU A 76 -4.74 -12.21 6.76
N LEU A 77 -4.00 -11.11 6.50
CA LEU A 77 -4.54 -9.76 6.61
C LEU A 77 -5.69 -9.53 5.61
N ILE A 78 -5.52 -9.98 4.37
CA ILE A 78 -6.48 -9.75 3.29
C ILE A 78 -7.79 -10.53 3.53
N GLU A 79 -7.73 -11.80 3.92
CA GLU A 79 -8.92 -12.58 4.27
C GLU A 79 -9.63 -12.03 5.52
N GLU A 80 -8.87 -11.58 6.52
CA GLU A 80 -9.45 -10.99 7.74
C GLU A 80 -10.25 -9.72 7.41
N VAL A 81 -9.68 -8.83 6.59
CA VAL A 81 -10.35 -7.61 6.15
C VAL A 81 -11.54 -7.90 5.25
N GLU A 82 -11.42 -8.88 4.34
CA GLU A 82 -12.53 -9.35 3.51
C GLU A 82 -13.71 -9.74 4.40
N TRP A 83 -13.50 -10.62 5.38
CA TRP A 83 -14.53 -11.05 6.31
C TRP A 83 -15.15 -9.89 7.09
N MET A 84 -14.33 -8.98 7.61
CA MET A 84 -14.79 -7.82 8.36
C MET A 84 -15.71 -6.90 7.54
N MET A 85 -15.39 -6.69 6.26
CA MET A 85 -16.16 -5.81 5.37
C MET A 85 -17.38 -6.52 4.77
N ARG A 86 -17.19 -7.73 4.26
CA ARG A 86 -18.18 -8.53 3.54
C ARG A 86 -19.32 -8.97 4.44
N GLU A 87 -18.97 -9.51 5.60
CA GLU A 87 -19.93 -10.19 6.49
C GLU A 87 -20.22 -9.33 7.72
N GLU A 88 -19.21 -8.96 8.50
CA GLU A 88 -19.45 -8.38 9.82
C GLU A 88 -20.03 -6.97 9.76
N LEU A 89 -19.34 -6.02 9.13
CA LEU A 89 -19.77 -4.61 9.11
C LEU A 89 -21.14 -4.46 8.47
N ARG A 90 -21.36 -5.09 7.31
CA ARG A 90 -22.62 -5.01 6.57
C ARG A 90 -23.77 -5.63 7.38
N SER A 91 -23.55 -6.76 8.05
CA SER A 91 -24.56 -7.36 8.93
C SER A 91 -24.85 -6.48 10.14
N MET A 92 -23.82 -5.94 10.81
CA MET A 92 -23.99 -5.03 11.95
C MET A 92 -24.85 -3.81 11.60
N ILE A 93 -24.59 -3.17 10.46
CA ILE A 93 -25.39 -2.03 9.99
C ILE A 93 -26.83 -2.45 9.72
N LYS A 94 -27.03 -3.55 8.98
CA LYS A 94 -28.36 -4.03 8.57
C LYS A 94 -29.22 -4.48 9.76
N GLU A 95 -28.58 -5.04 10.78
CA GLU A 95 -29.23 -5.53 12.00
C GLU A 95 -29.48 -4.44 13.04
N GLY A 96 -28.99 -3.21 12.79
CA GLY A 96 -29.19 -2.09 13.70
C GLY A 96 -28.35 -2.20 14.97
N ALA A 97 -27.12 -2.71 14.86
CA ALA A 97 -26.18 -2.76 15.98
C ALA A 97 -25.94 -1.37 16.60
N PRO A 98 -25.53 -1.27 17.88
CA PRO A 98 -25.23 0.01 18.50
C PRO A 98 -24.23 0.84 17.68
N VAL A 99 -24.45 2.15 17.58
CA VAL A 99 -23.57 3.07 16.84
C VAL A 99 -22.12 2.97 17.30
N SER A 100 -21.89 2.78 18.60
CA SER A 100 -20.54 2.55 19.16
C SER A 100 -19.84 1.34 18.53
N ASP A 101 -20.58 0.27 18.30
CA ASP A 101 -20.04 -1.00 17.85
C ASP A 101 -19.75 -0.95 16.36
N VAL A 102 -20.64 -0.35 15.57
CA VAL A 102 -20.40 -0.09 14.15
C VAL A 102 -19.21 0.84 13.95
N ASN A 103 -19.10 1.92 14.74
CA ASN A 103 -17.95 2.82 14.67
C ASN A 103 -16.65 2.10 15.02
N ALA A 104 -16.63 1.28 16.07
CA ALA A 104 -15.45 0.51 16.46
C ALA A 104 -15.04 -0.50 15.37
N LYS A 105 -16.02 -1.14 14.70
CA LYS A 105 -15.75 -2.04 13.58
C LYS A 105 -15.12 -1.26 12.41
N ILE A 106 -15.70 -0.12 12.03
CA ILE A 106 -15.16 0.74 10.97
C ILE A 106 -13.75 1.21 11.31
N ASP A 107 -13.51 1.69 12.54
CA ASP A 107 -12.19 2.15 12.98
C ASP A 107 -11.14 1.03 12.90
N THR A 108 -11.53 -0.20 13.23
CA THR A 108 -10.65 -1.37 13.09
C THR A 108 -10.32 -1.64 11.62
N ILE A 109 -11.30 -1.53 10.72
CA ILE A 109 -11.08 -1.72 9.27
C ILE A 109 -10.15 -0.62 8.74
N LEU A 110 -10.35 0.64 9.14
CA LEU A 110 -9.49 1.77 8.74
C LEU A 110 -8.03 1.55 9.15
N ILE A 111 -7.79 1.07 10.38
CA ILE A 111 -6.43 0.71 10.84
C ILE A 111 -5.83 -0.40 9.96
N LYS A 112 -6.63 -1.40 9.57
CA LYS A 112 -6.16 -2.47 8.69
C LYS A 112 -5.93 -2.00 7.25
N MET A 113 -6.69 -1.02 6.77
CA MET A 113 -6.42 -0.35 5.48
C MET A 113 -5.06 0.34 5.49
N ASP A 114 -4.63 0.93 6.62
CA ASP A 114 -3.29 1.47 6.76
C ASP A 114 -2.21 0.36 6.71
N SER A 115 -2.49 -0.81 7.27
CA SER A 115 -1.62 -1.99 7.13
C SER A 115 -1.53 -2.48 5.68
N ILE A 116 -2.66 -2.48 4.95
CA ILE A 116 -2.70 -2.85 3.53
C ILE A 116 -1.90 -1.85 2.69
N ALA A 117 -2.05 -0.55 2.93
CA ALA A 117 -1.25 0.49 2.26
C ALA A 117 0.26 0.27 2.47
N ALA A 118 0.66 -0.22 3.65
CA ALA A 118 2.06 -0.50 3.94
C ALA A 118 2.64 -1.73 3.18
N ILE A 119 1.80 -2.59 2.59
CA ILE A 119 2.25 -3.69 1.70
C ILE A 119 2.94 -3.12 0.45
N VAL A 120 2.37 -2.04 -0.10
CA VAL A 120 2.83 -1.38 -1.33
C VAL A 120 3.47 -0.05 -0.95
N PRO A 121 4.78 -0.03 -0.62
CA PRO A 121 5.42 1.17 -0.13
C PRO A 121 5.32 2.30 -1.17
N GLU A 122 4.96 3.49 -0.68
CA GLU A 122 4.98 4.72 -1.45
C GLU A 122 6.40 4.97 -2.01
N PHE A 123 6.58 4.85 -3.32
CA PHE A 123 7.84 5.25 -3.95
C PHE A 123 8.01 6.75 -3.85
N GLY A 124 8.81 7.20 -2.88
CA GLY A 124 9.08 8.63 -2.75
C GLY A 124 10.18 9.05 -1.78
N ILE A 125 10.49 8.24 -0.76
CA ILE A 125 11.48 8.65 0.27
C ILE A 125 12.60 7.62 0.51
N PHE A 126 12.30 6.32 0.48
CA PHE A 126 13.32 5.31 0.77
C PHE A 126 14.34 5.13 -0.37
N THR A 127 13.90 5.21 -1.63
CA THR A 127 14.79 5.17 -2.81
C THR A 127 15.71 6.40 -2.87
N ILE A 128 15.18 7.59 -2.59
CA ILE A 128 15.97 8.84 -2.56
C ILE A 128 16.98 8.81 -1.40
N LEU A 129 16.59 8.35 -0.21
CA LEU A 129 17.53 8.25 0.93
C LEU A 129 18.65 7.24 0.66
N ILE A 130 18.36 6.08 0.06
CA ILE A 130 19.37 5.08 -0.32
C ILE A 130 20.30 5.64 -1.42
N LEU A 131 19.76 6.29 -2.44
CA LEU A 131 20.56 6.89 -3.53
C LEU A 131 21.46 8.04 -3.04
N VAL A 132 20.97 8.90 -2.16
CA VAL A 132 21.75 10.06 -1.64
C VAL A 132 22.91 9.59 -0.74
N ILE A 133 22.72 8.54 0.07
CA ILE A 133 23.81 7.95 0.87
C ILE A 133 24.87 7.28 -0.03
N GLY A 134 24.44 6.55 -1.08
CA GLY A 134 25.34 5.91 -2.03
C GLY A 134 26.23 6.91 -2.80
N ILE A 135 25.66 8.03 -3.23
CA ILE A 135 26.39 9.07 -3.99
C ILE A 135 27.43 9.80 -3.11
N LEU A 136 27.10 10.16 -1.87
CA LEU A 136 28.06 10.82 -0.96
C LEU A 136 29.24 9.89 -0.58
N GLY A 137 28.98 8.59 -0.37
CA GLY A 137 30.03 7.61 -0.10
C GLY A 137 31.00 7.39 -1.26
N ALA A 138 30.50 7.39 -2.49
CA ALA A 138 31.32 7.21 -3.69
C ALA A 138 32.27 8.40 -3.97
N VAL A 139 31.84 9.63 -3.67
CA VAL A 139 32.66 10.84 -3.90
C VAL A 139 33.85 10.93 -2.94
N VAL A 140 33.74 10.44 -1.69
CA VAL A 140 34.84 10.49 -0.71
C VAL A 140 35.98 9.51 -1.03
N VAL A 141 35.69 8.39 -1.71
CA VAL A 141 36.68 7.32 -1.96
C VAL A 141 37.59 7.57 -3.19
N SER A 142 37.30 8.57 -4.03
CA SER A 142 38.13 8.87 -5.21
C SER A 142 39.19 9.97 -5.05
N SER A 143 39.41 10.51 -3.84
CA SER A 143 40.59 11.36 -3.59
C SER A 143 41.85 10.52 -3.37
N LYS A 144 42.36 9.88 -4.42
CA LYS A 144 43.76 9.40 -4.45
C LYS A 144 44.60 10.41 -5.21
N ASN A 145 45.63 10.97 -4.56
CA ASN A 145 46.79 11.44 -5.32
C ASN A 145 48.09 10.91 -4.72
N SER A 146 48.93 10.43 -5.63
CA SER A 146 50.13 9.63 -5.47
C SER A 146 51.30 10.41 -4.86
N LYS A 147 52.09 9.78 -3.99
CA LYS A 147 53.46 10.22 -3.71
C LYS A 147 54.47 9.21 -4.25
N ILE A 148 55.29 9.77 -5.11
CA ILE A 148 56.38 9.23 -5.92
C ILE A 148 57.48 8.66 -5.01
N ILE A 149 57.99 7.48 -5.36
CA ILE A 149 59.16 6.84 -4.72
C ILE A 149 60.44 7.39 -5.38
N PRO A 150 61.45 7.87 -4.63
CA PRO A 150 62.80 7.93 -5.14
C PRO A 150 63.68 6.78 -4.61
N ARG A 151 64.55 6.28 -5.50
CA ARG A 151 65.65 5.34 -5.27
C ARG A 151 66.70 5.93 -4.32
N CYS A 152 67.22 5.08 -3.44
CA CYS A 152 68.64 5.01 -3.09
C CYS A 152 69.05 3.53 -3.14
#